data_AF-A0A5A9DS74-F1
#
_entry.id   AF-A0A5A9DS74-F1
#
_cell.length_a   1.000
_cell.length_b   1.000
_cell.length_c   1.000
_cell.angle_alpha   90.00
_cell.angle_beta   90.00
_cell.angle_gamma   90.00
#
_symmetry.space_group_name_H-M   'P 1'
#
loop_
_entity.id
_entity.type
_entity.pdbx_description
1 polymer ?
#
loop_
_entity_poly.entity_id
_entity_poly.type
_entity_poly.pdbx_seq_one_letter_code
_entity_poly.pdbx_strand_id
1 'polypeptide(L)'
;MEKLIYIIHLVISSLGFLLFSLFSGIVGSYAIEYKRAPSIFDKTIYAYNSSFYPYYACVFLLWFLIVIAVLVIQRKKTTTTK
;
A
#
# COMPACT_ATOMS: atom_id res chain seq x y z
N MET A 1 18.39 16.52 -12.01
CA MET A 1 17.58 15.34 -12.40
C MET A 1 17.28 14.40 -11.24
N GLU A 2 18.25 14.09 -10.36
CA GLU A 2 18.01 13.16 -9.24
C GLU A 2 16.83 13.55 -8.33
N LYS A 3 16.72 14.82 -7.91
CA LYS A 3 15.60 15.33 -7.09
C LYS A 3 14.22 15.11 -7.73
N LEU A 4 14.13 15.16 -9.07
CA LEU A 4 12.88 14.98 -9.80
C LEU A 4 12.38 13.52 -9.71
N ILE A 5 13.30 12.55 -9.75
CA ILE A 5 12.98 11.12 -9.66
C ILE A 5 12.39 10.77 -8.29
N TYR A 6 12.89 11.38 -7.21
CA TYR A 6 12.34 11.20 -5.87
C TYR A 6 10.92 11.77 -5.75
N ILE A 7 10.66 12.94 -6.34
CA ILE A 7 9.33 13.55 -6.35
C ILE A 7 8.34 12.66 -7.11
N ILE A 8 8.73 12.14 -8.29
CA ILE A 8 7.91 11.22 -9.07
C ILE A 8 7.62 9.93 -8.28
N HIS A 9 8.63 9.34 -7.63
CA HIS A 9 8.44 8.15 -6.80
C HIS A 9 7.49 8.40 -5.62
N LEU A 10 7.60 9.56 -4.97
CA LEU A 10 6.72 9.95 -3.87
C LEU A 10 5.27 10.09 -4.35
N VAL A 11 5.06 10.78 -5.48
CA VAL A 11 3.72 10.97 -6.07
C VAL A 11 3.09 9.64 -6.45
N ILE A 12 3.81 8.76 -7.17
CA ILE A 12 3.31 7.44 -7.58
C ILE A 12 2.97 6.58 -6.35
N SER A 13 3.84 6.57 -5.34
CA SER A 13 3.60 5.80 -4.10
C SER A 13 2.39 6.33 -3.32
N SER A 14 2.19 7.65 -3.31
CA SER A 14 1.05 8.29 -2.65
C SER A 14 -0.26 7.96 -3.37
N LEU A 15 -0.27 8.01 -4.70
CA LEU A 15 -1.43 7.60 -5.50
C LEU A 15 -1.78 6.11 -5.29
N GLY A 16 -0.77 5.24 -5.28
CA GLY A 16 -0.95 3.82 -4.98
C GLY A 16 -1.54 3.58 -3.58
N PHE A 17 -1.06 4.32 -2.57
CA PHE A 17 -1.56 4.23 -1.20
C PHE A 17 -3.02 4.68 -1.09
N LEU A 18 -3.39 5.77 -1.75
CA LEU A 18 -4.76 6.28 -1.78
C LEU A 18 -5.69 5.28 -2.46
N LEU A 19 -5.27 4.69 -3.58
CA LEU A 19 -6.04 3.67 -4.30
C LEU A 19 -6.24 2.42 -3.42
N PHE A 20 -5.19 1.96 -2.75
CA PHE A 20 -5.25 0.83 -1.82
C PHE A 20 -6.22 1.11 -0.65
N SER A 21 -6.13 2.31 -0.07
CA SER A 21 -7.00 2.74 1.04
C SER A 21 -8.47 2.81 0.61
N LEU A 22 -8.74 3.33 -0.59
CA LEU A 22 -10.08 3.39 -1.18
C LEU A 22 -10.68 1.99 -1.33
N PHE A 23 -9.94 1.05 -1.94
CA PHE A 23 -10.42 -0.32 -2.07
C PHE A 23 -10.62 -1.00 -0.71
N SER A 24 -9.77 -0.73 0.29
CA SER A 24 -9.96 -1.24 1.65
C SER A 24 -11.26 -0.75 2.27
N GLY A 25 -11.60 0.53 2.03
CA GLY A 25 -12.82 1.16 2.56
C GLY A 25 -14.07 0.54 1.96
N ILE A 26 -14.09 0.32 0.65
CA ILE A 26 -15.20 -0.32 -0.08
C ILE A 26 -15.43 -1.75 0.42
N VAL A 27 -14.36 -2.54 0.51
CA VAL A 27 -14.47 -3.92 0.98
C VAL A 27 -14.89 -3.98 2.46
N GLY A 28 -14.38 -3.06 3.28
CA GLY A 28 -14.78 -2.91 4.67
C GLY A 28 -16.25 -2.52 4.84
N SER A 29 -16.82 -1.68 3.96
CA SER A 29 -18.23 -1.29 4.03
C SER A 29 -19.15 -2.47 3.70
N TYR A 30 -18.83 -3.28 2.69
CA TYR A 30 -19.60 -4.48 2.37
C TYR A 30 -19.62 -5.51 3.51
N ALA A 31 -18.50 -5.68 4.22
CA ALA A 31 -18.45 -6.56 5.38
C ALA A 31 -19.34 -6.07 6.55
N ILE A 32 -19.52 -4.75 6.69
CA ILE A 32 -20.41 -4.13 7.70
C ILE A 32 -21.88 -4.34 7.37
N GLU A 33 -22.25 -4.40 6.10
CA GLU A 33 -23.64 -4.69 5.69
C GLU A 33 -24.03 -6.15 5.98
N TYR A 34 -23.08 -7.09 5.92
CA TYR A 34 -23.37 -8.52 6.04
C TYR A 34 -23.49 -9.05 7.49
N LYS A 35 -23.04 -8.30 8.50
CA LYS A 35 -23.17 -8.65 9.92
C LYS A 35 -23.46 -7.40 10.76
N ARG A 36 -24.37 -7.50 11.73
CA ARG A 36 -24.54 -6.48 12.77
C ARG A 36 -23.30 -6.51 13.67
N ALA A 37 -22.37 -5.56 13.48
CA ALA A 37 -21.09 -5.43 14.18
C ALA A 37 -20.03 -6.53 13.87
N PRO A 38 -19.46 -6.54 12.64
CA PRO A 38 -18.38 -7.47 12.32
C PRO A 38 -17.10 -7.10 13.06
N SER A 39 -16.38 -8.11 13.56
CA SER A 39 -15.03 -7.92 14.11
C SER A 39 -14.04 -7.52 13.01
N ILE A 40 -12.87 -7.01 13.40
CA ILE A 40 -11.79 -6.72 12.44
C ILE A 40 -11.43 -7.98 11.63
N PHE A 41 -11.36 -9.14 12.27
CA PHE A 41 -11.10 -10.42 11.61
C PHE A 41 -12.18 -10.80 10.60
N ASP A 42 -13.46 -10.60 10.93
CA ASP A 42 -14.56 -10.86 9.98
C ASP A 42 -14.42 -10.01 8.72
N LYS A 43 -14.10 -8.71 8.88
CA LYS A 43 -13.87 -7.81 7.76
C LYS A 43 -12.67 -8.25 6.92
N THR A 44 -11.58 -8.67 7.56
CA THR A 44 -10.38 -9.15 6.88
C THR A 44 -10.63 -10.45 6.13
N ILE A 45 -11.36 -11.41 6.72
CA ILE A 45 -11.70 -12.69 6.07
C ILE A 45 -12.66 -12.47 4.89
N TYR A 46 -13.67 -11.61 5.06
CA TYR A 46 -14.56 -11.23 3.97
C TYR A 46 -13.78 -10.57 2.83
N ALA A 47 -12.90 -9.62 3.16
CA ALA A 47 -12.01 -9.01 2.18
C ALA A 47 -11.16 -10.05 1.45
N TYR A 48 -10.72 -11.08 2.18
CA TYR A 48 -9.91 -12.15 1.64
C TYR A 48 -10.66 -13.07 0.68
N ASN A 49 -11.88 -13.41 1.02
CA ASN A 49 -12.69 -14.36 0.26
C ASN A 49 -13.48 -13.73 -0.87
N SER A 50 -13.93 -12.49 -0.70
CA SER A 50 -14.89 -11.85 -1.60
C SER A 50 -14.24 -10.92 -2.62
N SER A 51 -12.92 -10.73 -2.58
CA SER A 51 -12.27 -9.79 -3.49
C SER A 51 -10.79 -10.10 -3.77
N PHE A 52 -10.28 -9.64 -4.90
CA PHE A 52 -8.84 -9.61 -5.22
C PHE A 52 -8.03 -8.66 -4.30
N TYR A 53 -8.67 -8.06 -3.29
CA TYR A 53 -8.07 -7.12 -2.36
C TYR A 53 -6.80 -7.61 -1.66
N PRO A 54 -6.69 -8.86 -1.16
CA PRO A 54 -5.45 -9.34 -0.55
C PRO A 54 -4.30 -9.39 -1.54
N TYR A 55 -4.59 -9.71 -2.80
CA TYR A 55 -3.58 -9.71 -3.84
C TYR A 55 -3.05 -8.29 -4.06
N TYR A 56 -3.95 -7.30 -4.18
CA TYR A 56 -3.56 -5.90 -4.27
C TYR A 56 -2.82 -5.41 -3.01
N ALA A 57 -3.21 -5.87 -1.83
CA ALA A 57 -2.53 -5.56 -0.57
C ALA A 57 -1.10 -6.09 -0.53
N CYS A 58 -0.90 -7.35 -0.92
CA CYS A 58 0.41 -7.99 -1.00
C CYS A 58 1.31 -7.30 -2.04
N VAL A 59 0.78 -6.97 -3.21
CA VAL A 59 1.51 -6.24 -4.27
C VAL A 59 1.90 -4.84 -3.80
N PHE A 60 0.99 -4.13 -3.13
CA PHE A 60 1.27 -2.80 -2.58
C PHE A 60 2.32 -2.85 -1.46
N LEU A 61 2.26 -3.84 -0.57
CA LEU A 61 3.26 -4.06 0.47
C LEU A 61 4.63 -4.34 -0.13
N LEU A 62 4.71 -5.19 -1.15
CA LEU A 62 5.96 -5.51 -1.83
C LEU A 62 6.55 -4.27 -2.53
N TRP A 63 5.72 -3.48 -3.22
CA TRP A 63 6.11 -2.21 -3.81
C TRP A 63 6.66 -1.23 -2.77
N PHE A 64 5.98 -1.09 -1.63
CA PHE A 64 6.40 -0.22 -0.54
C PHE A 64 7.78 -0.61 0.02
N LEU A 65 8.02 -1.91 0.23
CA LEU A 65 9.31 -2.43 0.68
C LEU A 65 10.44 -2.15 -0.34
N ILE A 66 10.16 -2.29 -1.64
CA ILE A 66 11.12 -1.96 -2.71
C ILE A 66 11.47 -0.48 -2.67
N VAL A 67 10.47 0.41 -2.55
CA VAL A 67 10.72 1.86 -2.47
C VAL A 67 11.60 2.21 -1.27
N ILE A 68 11.33 1.63 -0.08
CA ILE A 68 12.18 1.84 1.10
C ILE A 68 13.61 1.35 0.83
N ALA A 69 13.78 0.16 0.28
CA ALA A 69 15.10 -0.38 -0.03
C ALA A 69 15.89 0.52 -1.00
N VAL A 70 15.25 0.99 -2.07
CA VAL A 70 15.87 1.91 -3.04
C VAL A 70 16.30 3.21 -2.36
N LEU A 71 15.44 3.81 -1.54
CA LEU A 71 15.75 5.04 -0.81
C LEU A 71 16.93 4.85 0.17
N VAL A 72 16.99 3.72 0.88
CA VAL A 72 18.09 3.41 1.80
C VAL A 72 19.41 3.23 1.04
N ILE A 73 19.40 2.49 -0.08
CA ILE A 73 20.59 2.28 -0.92
C ILE A 73 21.10 3.60 -1.48
N GLN A 74 20.20 4.45 -2.00
CA GLN A 74 20.57 5.75 -2.55
C GLN A 74 21.12 6.69 -1.48
N ARG A 75 20.52 6.75 -0.29
CA ARG A 75 21.07 7.50 0.85
C ARG A 75 22.49 7.08 1.20
N LYS A 76 22.75 5.77 1.29
CA LYS A 76 24.10 5.25 1.56
C LYS A 76 25.10 5.70 0.50
N LYS A 77 24.75 5.60 -0.79
CA LYS A 77 25.62 6.06 -1.88
C LYS A 77 25.96 7.55 -1.75
N THR A 78 24.98 8.41 -1.50
CA THR A 78 25.22 9.86 -1.36
C THR A 78 26.10 10.22 -0.15
N THR A 79 26.12 9.41 0.91
CA THR A 79 27.00 9.61 2.07
C THR A 79 28.44 9.17 1.80
N THR A 80 28.66 8.14 0.98
CA THR A 80 30.02 7.63 0.68
C THR A 80 30.76 8.46 -0.38
N THR A 81 30.04 9.20 -1.24
CA THR A 81 30.65 10.04 -2.29
C THR A 81 30.90 11.50 -1.87
N LYS A 82 30.68 11.84 -0.59
CA LYS A 82 31.03 13.13 0.02
C LYS A 82 32.25 12.97 0.91
#